data_AF-A0A975CA14-F1
#
_entry.id   AF-A0A975CA14-F1
#
_cell.length_a   1.000
_cell.length_b   1.000
_cell.length_c   1.000
_cell.angle_alpha   90.00
_cell.angle_beta   90.00
_cell.angle_gamma   90.00
#
_symmetry.space_group_name_H-M   'P 1'
#
loop_
_entity.id
_entity.type
_entity.pdbx_description
1 polymer ?
#
loop_
_entity_poly.entity_id
_entity_poly.type
_entity_poly.pdbx_seq_one_letter_code
_entity_poly.pdbx_strand_id
1 'polypeptide(L)' 'MEKLFIFLAIISFLLSASLFVVEVVKNGFKNSNFKPALILFLIYVVSVISFLIVYNN' A
#
# COMPACT_ATOMS: atom_id res chain seq x y z
N MET A 1 21.21 -6.33 -3.42
CA MET A 1 19.84 -6.89 -3.40
C MET A 1 18.92 -6.12 -2.46
N GLU A 2 19.33 -5.82 -1.22
CA GLU A 2 18.52 -5.07 -0.24
C GLU A 2 17.98 -3.72 -0.72
N LYS A 3 18.84 -2.88 -1.33
CA LYS A 3 18.42 -1.58 -1.90
C LYS A 3 17.30 -1.73 -2.95
N LEU A 4 17.31 -2.84 -3.69
CA LEU A 4 16.31 -3.16 -4.72
C LEU A 4 14.97 -3.54 -4.06
N PHE A 5 15.00 -4.33 -2.98
CA PHE A 5 13.80 -4.68 -2.20
C PHE A 5 13.20 -3.47 -1.48
N ILE A 6 14.02 -2.57 -0.93
CA ILE A 6 13.56 -1.31 -0.34
C ILE A 6 12.87 -0.44 -1.39
N PHE A 7 13.48 -0.30 -2.57
CA PHE A 7 12.92 0.48 -3.66
C PHE A 7 11.56 -0.09 -4.14
N LEU A 8 11.47 -1.42 -4.28
CA LEU A 8 10.23 -2.11 -4.60
C LEU A 8 9.17 -1.92 -3.51
N ALA A 9 9.54 -2.02 -2.23
CA ALA A 9 8.60 -1.81 -1.12
C ALA A 9 8.00 -0.39 -1.13
N ILE A 10 8.83 0.63 -1.36
CA ILE A 10 8.40 2.03 -1.43
C ILE A 10 7.45 2.25 -2.62
N ILE A 11 7.82 1.79 -3.81
CA ILE A 11 7.00 1.94 -5.02
C ILE A 11 5.65 1.26 -4.86
N SER A 12 5.66 0.03 -4.33
CA SER A 12 4.44 -0.73 -4.17
C SER A 12 3.50 -0.13 -3.12
N PHE A 13 4.05 0.45 -2.05
CA PHE A 13 3.27 1.24 -1.09
C PHE A 13 2.65 2.49 -1.73
N LEU A 14 3.42 3.23 -2.53
CA LEU A 14 2.93 4.40 -3.28
C LEU A 14 1.81 4.03 -4.27
N LEU A 15 1.95 2.91 -4.98
CA LEU A 15 0.91 2.38 -5.88
C LEU A 15 -0.37 2.02 -5.13
N SER A 16 -0.25 1.37 -3.97
CA SER A 16 -1.41 1.03 -3.14
C SER A 16 -2.12 2.28 -2.60
N ALA A 17 -1.37 3.27 -2.11
CA ALA A 17 -1.92 4.53 -1.64
C ALA A 17 -2.62 5.30 -2.76
N SER A 18 -2.04 5.33 -3.96
CA SER A 18 -2.64 6.02 -5.12
C SER A 18 -3.92 5.33 -5.61
N LEU A 19 -3.99 4.00 -5.60
CA LEU A 19 -5.25 3.27 -5.87
C LEU A 19 -6.34 3.66 -4.87
N PHE A 20 -6.00 3.76 -3.59
CA PHE A 20 -6.94 4.19 -2.56
C PHE A 20 -7.43 5.63 -2.80
N VAL A 21 -6.53 6.56 -3.10
CA VAL A 21 -6.87 7.95 -3.42
C VAL A 21 -7.75 8.04 -4.67
N VAL A 22 -7.42 7.32 -5.74
CA VAL A 22 -8.22 7.31 -6.98
C VAL A 22 -9.63 6.76 -6.71
N GLU A 23 -9.76 5.70 -5.92
CA GLU A 23 -11.05 5.14 -5.52
C GLU A 23 -11.90 6.14 -4.72
N VAL A 24 -11.28 6.92 -3.82
CA VAL A 24 -11.94 8.00 -3.06
C VAL A 24 -12.39 9.13 -3.99
N VAL A 25 -11.50 9.60 -4.88
CA VAL A 25 -11.75 10.75 -5.75
C VAL A 25 -12.79 10.43 -6.83
N LYS A 26 -12.71 9.24 -7.44
CA LYS A 26 -13.54 8.87 -8.59
C LYS A 26 -14.95 8.42 -8.21
N ASN A 27 -15.06 7.61 -7.15
CA ASN A 27 -16.35 7.01 -6.77
C ASN A 27 -17.01 7.73 -5.57
N GLY A 28 -16.26 8.60 -4.86
CA GLY A 28 -16.74 9.39 -3.73
C GLY A 28 -17.01 8.55 -2.47
N PHE A 29 -16.82 9.14 -1.29
CA PHE A 29 -16.93 8.45 0.00
C PHE A 29 -18.22 7.63 0.25
N LYS A 30 -19.32 7.96 -0.44
CA LYS A 30 -20.62 7.29 -0.26
C LYS A 30 -20.87 6.11 -1.21
N ASN A 31 -20.19 6.03 -2.35
CA ASN A 31 -20.48 5.04 -3.38
C ASN A 31 -19.24 4.21 -3.81
N SER A 32 -18.06 4.53 -3.29
CA SER A 32 -16.86 3.71 -3.52
C SER A 32 -16.95 2.37 -2.81
N ASN A 33 -16.59 1.30 -3.52
CA ASN A 33 -16.42 -0.02 -2.94
C ASN A 33 -15.02 -0.10 -2.32
N PHE A 34 -14.82 0.61 -1.19
CA PHE A 34 -13.51 0.74 -0.55
C PHE A 34 -12.93 -0.57 -0.04
N LYS A 35 -13.75 -1.60 0.16
CA LYS A 35 -13.35 -2.88 0.76
C LYS A 35 -12.10 -3.48 0.10
N PRO A 36 -12.07 -3.74 -1.22
CA PRO A 36 -10.89 -4.29 -1.90
C PRO A 36 -9.65 -3.36 -1.83
N ALA A 37 -9.81 -2.06 -2.06
CA ALA A 37 -8.68 -1.11 -1.99
C ALA A 37 -8.09 -1.03 -0.58
N LEU A 38 -8.95 -1.01 0.44
CA LEU A 38 -8.57 -0.96 1.85
C LEU A 38 -7.89 -2.26 2.31
N ILE A 39 -8.37 -3.41 1.83
CA ILE A 39 -7.74 -4.71 2.10
C ILE A 39 -6.35 -4.77 1.48
N LEU A 40 -6.20 -4.37 0.20
CA LEU A 40 -4.90 -4.33 -0.47
C LEU A 40 -3.94 -3.36 0.21
N PHE A 41 -4.44 -2.21 0.65
CA PHE A 41 -3.66 -1.23 1.41
C PHE A 41 -3.17 -1.80 2.74
N LEU A 42 -4.05 -2.45 3.52
CA LEU A 42 -3.67 -3.09 4.79
C LEU A 42 -2.62 -4.19 4.59
N ILE A 43 -2.80 -5.07 3.61
CA ILE A 43 -1.83 -6.13 3.30
C ILE A 43 -0.46 -5.51 2.98
N TYR A 44 -0.44 -4.43 2.19
CA TYR A 44 0.79 -3.72 1.85
C TYR A 44 1.45 -3.07 3.05
N VAL A 45 0.68 -2.38 3.90
CA VAL A 45 1.18 -1.77 5.13
C VAL A 45 1.83 -2.82 6.03
N VAL A 46 1.16 -3.95 6.26
CA VAL A 46 1.68 -5.05 7.10
C VAL A 46 2.96 -5.64 6.50
N SER A 47 2.99 -5.84 5.18
CA SER A 47 4.15 -6.38 4.47
C SER A 47 5.36 -5.44 4.56
N VAL A 48 5.16 -4.14 4.38
CA VAL A 48 6.22 -3.12 4.47
C VAL A 48 6.75 -2.98 5.89
N ILE A 49 5.86 -2.95 6.89
CA ILE A 49 6.26 -2.89 8.30
C ILE A 49 7.09 -4.13 8.67
N SER A 50 6.64 -5.32 8.26
CA SER A 50 7.35 -6.57 8.53
C SER A 50 8.74 -6.59 7.87
N PHE A 51 8.83 -6.12 6.63
CA PHE A 51 10.11 -5.99 5.92
C PHE A 51 11.05 -4.99 6.60
N LEU A 52 10.54 -3.84 7.06
CA LEU A 52 11.34 -2.85 7.79
C LEU A 52 11.84 -3.39 9.14
N ILE A 53 11.02 -4.15 9.87
CA ILE A 53 11.42 -4.77 11.12
C ILE A 53 12.55 -5.78 10.89
N VAL A 54 12.43 -6.65 9.88
CA VAL A 54 13.47 -7.64 9.55
C VAL A 54 14.74 -6.95 9.05
N TYR A 55 14.64 -5.86 8.30
CA TYR A 55 15.79 -5.13 7.79
C TYR A 55 16.55 -4.33 8.87
N ASN A 56 15.83 -3.83 9.88
CA ASN A 56 16.41 -3.03 10.96
C ASN A 56 16.95 -3.87 12.14
N ASN A 57 16.93 -5.20 12.03
CA ASN A 57 17.39 -6.14 13.06
C ASN A 57 18.61 -6.91 12.55
#